data_AF-A0A1F7PML8-F1
#
_entry.id   AF-A0A1F7PML8-F1
#
_cell.length_a   1.000
_cell.length_b   1.000
_cell.length_c   1.000
_cell.angle_alpha   90.00
_cell.angle_beta   90.00
_cell.angle_gamma   90.00
#
_symmetry.space_group_name_H-M   'P 1'
#
loop_
_entity.id
_entity.type
_entity.pdbx_description
1 polymer ?
#
loop_
_entity_poly.entity_id
_entity_poly.type
_entity_poly.pdbx_seq_one_letter_code
_entity_poly.pdbx_strand_id
1 'polypeptide(L)'
;MTRWLLGAVGILLVLGAVTILVSRWAGRRSSRAPVLLSVIAQWLGAWVLWNFAGGLALRAGILTVWDTTPFALLALAGGVWQYRVGVRAGRDKGLAVFVGGQILWLVIVLARNGVLPTGF
;
A
#
# COMPACT_ATOMS: atom_id res chain seq x y z
N MET A 1 13.82 20.70 12.99
CA MET A 1 12.86 19.62 12.67
C MET A 1 13.32 18.72 11.52
N THR A 2 14.06 19.23 10.53
CA THR A 2 14.54 18.52 9.32
C THR A 2 15.31 17.22 9.57
N ARG A 3 16.14 17.16 10.62
CA ARG A 3 16.97 15.99 10.98
C ARG A 3 16.17 14.73 11.37
N TRP A 4 15.01 14.90 12.01
CA TRP A 4 14.13 13.77 12.37
C TRP A 4 13.33 13.26 11.18
N LEU A 5 12.94 14.18 10.28
CA LEU A 5 12.23 13.87 9.03
C LEU A 5 13.13 13.09 8.07
N LEU A 6 14.40 13.48 7.96
CA LEU A 6 15.41 12.74 7.18
C LEU A 6 15.71 11.36 7.77
N GLY A 7 15.76 11.23 9.10
CA GLY A 7 15.91 9.94 9.77
C GLY A 7 14.74 9.00 9.51
N ALA A 8 13.51 9.50 9.59
CA ALA A 8 12.30 8.72 9.30
C ALA A 8 12.23 8.28 7.83
N VAL A 9 12.56 9.18 6.89
CA VAL A 9 12.64 8.87 5.45
C VAL A 9 13.74 7.85 5.18
N GLY A 10 14.91 7.99 5.81
CA GLY A 10 16.01 7.03 5.69
C GLY A 10 15.62 5.63 6.18
N ILE A 11 14.95 5.52 7.33
CA ILE A 11 14.49 4.24 7.87
C ILE A 11 13.43 3.60 6.95
N LEU A 12 12.51 4.39 6.40
CA LEU A 12 11.50 3.91 5.46
C LEU A 12 12.12 3.39 4.16
N LEU A 13 13.14 4.09 3.63
CA LEU A 13 13.88 3.65 2.45
C LEU A 13 14.65 2.35 2.71
N VAL A 14 15.28 2.22 3.88
CA VAL A 14 15.99 0.99 4.28
C VAL A 14 15.00 -0.17 4.45
N LEU A 15 13.86 0.04 5.11
CA LEU A 15 12.82 -0.99 5.26
C LEU A 15 12.24 -1.41 3.91
N GLY A 16 11.99 -0.46 3.00
CA GLY A 16 11.58 -0.73 1.62
C GLY A 16 12.62 -1.57 0.87
N ALA A 17 13.89 -1.19 0.95
CA ALA A 17 14.99 -1.92 0.31
C ALA A 17 15.14 -3.34 0.87
N VAL A 18 15.04 -3.53 2.18
CA VAL A 18 15.09 -4.85 2.83
C VAL A 18 13.92 -5.72 2.38
N THR A 19 12.72 -5.16 2.27
CA THR A 19 11.52 -5.88 1.81
C THR A 19 11.69 -6.36 0.36
N ILE A 20 12.24 -5.50 -0.52
CA ILE A 20 12.55 -5.86 -1.91
C ILE A 20 13.62 -6.96 -1.96
N LEU A 21 14.66 -6.87 -1.14
CA LEU A 21 15.75 -7.85 -1.09
C LEU A 21 15.24 -9.23 -0.64
N VAL A 22 14.40 -9.27 0.40
CA VAL A 22 13.77 -10.49 0.91
C VAL A 22 12.84 -11.10 -0.15
N SER A 23 12.10 -10.28 -0.89
CA SER A 23 11.21 -10.76 -1.97
C SER A 23 11.98 -11.43 -3.12
N ARG A 24 13.18 -10.94 -3.46
CA ARG A 24 14.02 -11.52 -4.52
C ARG A 24 14.62 -12.86 -4.11
N TRP A 25 14.95 -13.02 -2.83
CA TRP A 25 15.48 -14.28 -2.30
C TRP A 25 14.40 -15.37 -2.22
N ALA A 26 13.16 -15.00 -1.90
CA ALA A 26 12.01 -15.91 -1.84
C ALA A 26 11.50 -16.37 -3.22
N GLY A 27 11.83 -15.66 -4.30
CA GLY A 27 11.38 -15.94 -5.67
C GLY A 27 11.98 -17.18 -6.35
N ARG A 28 12.93 -17.88 -5.72
CA ARG A 28 13.64 -19.03 -6.32
C ARG A 28 12.91 -20.38 -6.21
N ARG A 29 11.79 -20.48 -5.49
CA ARG A 29 10.99 -21.72 -5.39
C ARG A 29 9.59 -21.52 -5.95
N SER A 30 9.31 -22.21 -7.06
CA SER A 30 8.00 -22.31 -7.72
C SER A 30 6.99 -23.00 -6.80
N SER A 31 6.45 -22.27 -5.83
CA SER A 31 5.38 -22.71 -4.94
C SER A 31 4.42 -21.56 -4.69
N ARG A 32 3.16 -21.86 -4.37
CA ARG A 32 2.10 -20.87 -4.14
C ARG A 32 2.37 -19.97 -2.92
N ALA A 33 3.22 -20.44 -2.00
CA ALA A 33 3.60 -19.74 -0.77
C ALA A 33 4.31 -18.39 -1.00
N PRO A 34 5.34 -18.26 -1.87
CA PRO A 34 5.96 -16.96 -2.16
C PRO A 34 5.01 -15.94 -2.81
N VAL A 35 3.99 -16.37 -3.55
CA VAL A 35 2.97 -15.45 -4.09
C VAL A 35 2.13 -14.87 -2.95
N LEU A 36 1.67 -15.71 -2.02
CA LEU A 36 0.91 -15.24 -0.85
C LEU A 36 1.74 -14.27 0.00
N LEU A 37 3.00 -14.62 0.28
CA LEU A 37 3.89 -13.78 1.08
C LEU A 37 4.16 -12.44 0.41
N SER A 38 4.34 -12.44 -0.93
CA SER A 38 4.45 -11.20 -1.73
C SER A 38 3.23 -10.32 -1.56
N VAL A 39 2.03 -10.88 -1.66
CA VAL A 39 0.78 -10.11 -1.52
C VAL A 39 0.67 -9.52 -0.12
N ILE A 40 0.91 -10.32 0.92
CA ILE A 40 0.89 -9.85 2.31
C ILE A 40 1.90 -8.71 2.50
N ALA A 41 3.13 -8.86 2.02
CA ALA A 41 4.17 -7.85 2.13
C ALA A 41 3.79 -6.55 1.40
N GLN A 42 3.16 -6.64 0.24
CA GLN A 42 2.71 -5.46 -0.53
C GLN A 42 1.62 -4.69 0.20
N TRP A 43 0.59 -5.37 0.71
CA TRP A 43 -0.50 -4.72 1.44
C TRP A 43 -0.06 -4.17 2.78
N LEU A 44 0.82 -4.87 3.50
CA LEU A 44 1.40 -4.37 4.74
C LEU A 44 2.30 -3.15 4.50
N GLY A 45 3.13 -3.21 3.45
CA GLY A 45 3.97 -2.08 3.05
C GLY A 45 3.13 -0.86 2.66
N ALA A 46 2.05 -1.06 1.91
CA ALA A 46 1.10 -0.01 1.58
C ALA A 46 0.42 0.54 2.84
N TRP A 47 0.01 -0.31 3.79
CA TRP A 47 -0.59 0.12 5.05
C TRP A 47 0.33 1.05 5.83
N VAL A 48 1.61 0.69 5.98
CA VAL A 48 2.60 1.52 6.66
C VAL A 48 2.80 2.84 5.92
N LEU A 49 2.97 2.78 4.59
CA LEU A 49 3.21 3.96 3.77
C LEU A 49 2.02 4.94 3.80
N TRP A 50 0.79 4.43 3.72
CA TRP A 50 -0.42 5.26 3.82
C TRP A 50 -0.58 5.87 5.20
N ASN A 51 -0.37 5.11 6.28
CA ASN A 51 -0.43 5.67 7.64
C ASN A 51 0.58 6.81 7.83
N PHE A 52 1.80 6.63 7.31
CA PHE A 52 2.81 7.67 7.34
C PHE A 52 2.41 8.89 6.51
N ALA A 53 2.04 8.69 5.24
CA ALA A 53 1.67 9.76 4.32
C ALA A 53 0.42 10.51 4.79
N GLY A 54 -0.61 9.80 5.23
CA GLY A 54 -1.85 10.37 5.76
C GLY A 54 -1.63 11.12 7.06
N GLY A 55 -0.84 10.57 7.99
CA GLY A 55 -0.46 11.26 9.22
C GLY A 55 0.37 12.52 8.97
N LEU A 56 1.28 12.48 7.98
CA LEU A 56 2.05 13.65 7.56
C LEU A 56 1.14 14.71 6.92
N ALA A 57 0.23 14.31 6.04
CA ALA A 57 -0.70 15.21 5.37
C ALA A 57 -1.70 15.84 6.35
N LEU A 58 -2.15 15.10 7.38
CA LEU A 58 -2.95 15.61 8.48
C LEU A 58 -2.17 16.68 9.28
N ARG A 59 -0.90 16.39 9.64
CA ARG A 59 -0.03 17.37 10.34
C ARG A 59 0.29 18.60 9.50
N ALA A 60 0.35 18.46 8.18
CA ALA A 60 0.57 19.56 7.25
C ALA A 60 -0.70 20.37 6.95
N GLY A 61 -1.87 19.98 7.48
CA GLY A 61 -3.15 20.65 7.23
C GLY A 61 -3.74 20.40 5.83
N ILE A 62 -3.22 19.43 5.09
CA ILE A 62 -3.71 19.03 3.76
C ILE A 62 -4.96 18.16 3.90
N LEU A 63 -4.97 17.27 4.89
CA LEU A 63 -6.13 16.45 5.25
C LEU A 63 -6.76 16.98 6.53
N THR A 64 -8.07 16.80 6.66
CA THR A 64 -8.85 17.15 7.86
C THR A 64 -9.18 15.91 8.70
N VAL A 65 -9.34 14.75 8.05
CA VAL A 65 -9.67 13.47 8.71
C VAL A 65 -8.82 12.34 8.11
N TRP A 66 -8.23 11.53 9.00
CA TRP A 66 -7.49 10.33 8.64
C TRP A 66 -8.01 9.13 9.44
N ASP A 67 -8.64 8.18 8.74
CA ASP A 67 -9.13 6.91 9.28
C ASP A 67 -8.64 5.76 8.40
N THR A 68 -8.01 4.76 9.02
CA THR A 68 -7.33 3.64 8.34
C THR A 68 -8.16 2.36 8.34
N THR A 69 -9.27 2.34 9.07
CA THR A 69 -10.22 1.22 9.13
C THR A 69 -10.68 0.76 7.74
N PRO A 70 -11.15 1.64 6.85
CA PRO A 70 -11.60 1.21 5.52
C PRO A 70 -10.45 0.74 4.63
N PHE A 71 -9.24 1.24 4.82
CA PHE A 71 -8.08 0.71 4.11
C PHE A 71 -7.73 -0.70 4.55
N ALA A 72 -7.86 -1.04 5.85
CA ALA A 72 -7.64 -2.40 6.32
C ALA A 72 -8.62 -3.39 5.66
N LEU A 73 -9.89 -3.02 5.55
CA LEU A 73 -10.91 -3.83 4.85
C LEU A 73 -10.57 -3.98 3.36
N LEU A 74 -10.18 -2.88 2.71
CA LEU A 74 -9.75 -2.88 1.31
C LEU A 74 -8.51 -3.74 1.11
N ALA A 75 -7.56 -3.72 2.05
CA ALA A 75 -6.34 -4.53 1.98
C ALA A 75 -6.62 -6.03 2.12
N LEU A 76 -7.56 -6.42 2.98
CA LEU A 76 -7.99 -7.82 3.10
C LEU A 76 -8.68 -8.29 1.82
N ALA A 77 -9.69 -7.56 1.35
CA ALA A 77 -10.43 -7.93 0.15
C ALA A 77 -9.54 -7.89 -1.11
N GLY A 78 -8.78 -6.81 -1.27
CA GLY A 78 -7.84 -6.59 -2.35
C GLY A 78 -6.69 -7.59 -2.35
N GLY A 79 -6.19 -7.99 -1.18
CA GLY A 79 -5.17 -9.04 -1.04
C GLY A 79 -5.67 -10.40 -1.48
N VAL A 80 -6.87 -10.81 -1.05
CA VAL A 80 -7.48 -12.06 -1.50
C VAL A 80 -7.70 -12.04 -3.02
N TRP A 81 -8.22 -10.93 -3.56
CA TRP A 81 -8.45 -10.80 -5.00
C TRP A 81 -7.13 -10.82 -5.79
N GLN A 82 -6.14 -10.05 -5.36
CA GLN A 82 -4.81 -10.02 -5.95
C GLN A 82 -4.17 -11.41 -5.96
N TYR A 83 -4.25 -12.15 -4.86
CA TYR A 83 -3.74 -13.53 -4.79
C TYR A 83 -4.46 -14.44 -5.79
N ARG A 84 -5.79 -14.39 -5.84
CA ARG A 84 -6.58 -15.20 -6.78
C ARG A 84 -6.24 -14.90 -8.24
N VAL A 85 -6.10 -13.62 -8.60
CA VAL A 85 -5.73 -13.20 -9.96
C VAL A 85 -4.27 -13.56 -10.25
N GLY A 86 -3.37 -13.36 -9.29
CA GLY A 86 -1.95 -13.71 -9.41
C GLY A 86 -1.73 -15.19 -9.68
N VAL A 87 -2.50 -16.07 -9.04
CA VAL A 87 -2.43 -17.52 -9.23
C VAL A 87 -3.10 -17.97 -10.55
N ARG A 88 -4.20 -17.34 -10.96
CA ARG A 88 -4.98 -17.75 -12.15
C ARG A 88 -4.52 -17.15 -13.46
N ALA A 89 -4.16 -15.87 -13.45
CA ALA A 89 -3.89 -15.05 -14.64
C ALA A 89 -2.46 -14.50 -14.68
N GLY A 90 -1.62 -14.92 -13.73
CA GLY A 90 -0.23 -14.51 -13.64
C GLY A 90 0.01 -13.28 -12.76
N ARG A 91 1.27 -13.10 -12.39
CA ARG A 91 1.72 -12.09 -11.43
C ARG A 91 1.38 -10.66 -11.86
N ASP A 92 1.52 -10.33 -13.14
CA ASP A 92 1.29 -8.97 -13.65
C ASP A 92 -0.17 -8.54 -13.50
N LYS A 93 -1.10 -9.47 -13.76
CA LYS A 93 -2.53 -9.22 -13.55
C LYS A 93 -2.87 -9.05 -12.07
N GLY A 94 -2.20 -9.79 -11.18
CA GLY A 94 -2.31 -9.58 -9.74
C GLY A 94 -1.82 -8.19 -9.32
N LEU A 95 -0.69 -7.74 -9.84
CA LEU A 95 -0.17 -6.39 -9.57
C LEU A 95 -1.13 -5.29 -10.03
N ALA A 96 -1.83 -5.48 -11.15
CA ALA A 96 -2.86 -4.55 -11.59
C ALA A 96 -3.99 -4.38 -10.55
N VAL A 97 -4.39 -5.47 -9.88
CA VAL A 97 -5.38 -5.39 -8.78
C VAL A 97 -4.85 -4.59 -7.60
N PHE A 98 -3.58 -4.79 -7.23
CA PHE A 98 -2.94 -4.01 -6.17
C PHE A 98 -2.94 -2.52 -6.50
N VAL A 99 -2.45 -2.14 -7.69
CA VAL A 99 -2.38 -0.75 -8.15
C VAL A 99 -3.78 -0.14 -8.22
N GLY A 100 -4.77 -0.87 -8.76
CA GLY A 100 -6.16 -0.43 -8.79
C GLY A 100 -6.71 -0.18 -7.38
N GLY A 101 -6.37 -1.04 -6.41
CA GLY A 101 -6.71 -0.85 -5.00
C GLY A 101 -6.07 0.40 -4.39
N GLN A 102 -4.80 0.70 -4.72
CA GLN A 102 -4.13 1.92 -4.27
C GLN A 102 -4.80 3.18 -4.83
N ILE A 103 -5.16 3.17 -6.11
CA ILE A 103 -5.87 4.29 -6.77
C ILE A 103 -7.25 4.47 -6.14
N LEU A 104 -8.01 3.39 -5.96
CA LEU A 104 -9.32 3.44 -5.32
C LEU A 104 -9.23 4.03 -3.92
N TRP A 105 -8.25 3.60 -3.13
CA TRP A 105 -8.04 4.14 -1.79
C TRP A 105 -7.70 5.64 -1.81
N LEU A 106 -6.83 6.08 -2.73
CA LEU A 106 -6.52 7.50 -2.89
C LEU A 106 -7.79 8.31 -3.20
N VAL A 107 -8.64 7.83 -4.11
CA VAL A 107 -9.91 8.48 -4.43
C VAL A 107 -10.81 8.59 -3.20
N ILE A 108 -10.92 7.52 -2.39
CA ILE A 108 -11.70 7.54 -1.13
C ILE A 108 -11.15 8.58 -0.15
N VAL A 109 -9.82 8.66 0.02
CA VAL A 109 -9.17 9.65 0.90
C VAL A 109 -9.49 11.07 0.44
N LEU A 110 -9.37 11.35 -0.86
CA LEU A 110 -9.66 12.67 -1.43
C LEU A 110 -11.14 13.02 -1.30
N ALA A 111 -12.04 12.07 -1.54
CA ALA A 111 -13.49 12.25 -1.38
C ALA A 111 -13.85 12.60 0.07
N ARG A 112 -13.32 11.84 1.04
CA ARG A 112 -13.56 12.05 2.47
C ARG A 112 -13.03 13.38 2.98
N ASN A 113 -12.00 13.93 2.34
CA ASN A 113 -11.41 15.21 2.70
C ASN A 113 -11.94 16.38 1.84
N GLY A 114 -12.98 16.15 1.02
CA GLY A 114 -13.62 17.20 0.22
C GLY A 114 -12.74 17.77 -0.90
N VAL A 115 -11.66 17.07 -1.28
CA VAL A 115 -10.69 17.52 -2.28
C VAL A 115 -11.14 17.20 -3.71
N LEU A 116 -12.01 16.20 -3.88
CA LEU A 116 -12.61 15.92 -5.19
C LEU A 116 -13.68 16.97 -5.49
N PRO A 117 -13.65 17.63 -6.66
CA PRO A 117 -14.70 18.55 -7.05
C PRO A 117 -16.03 17.79 -7.13
N THR A 118 -17.04 18.24 -6.39
CA THR A 118 -18.43 17.76 -6.47
C THR A 118 -19.13 18.28 -7.73
N GLY A 119 -18.45 18.25 -8.88
CA GLY A 119 -18.96 18.76 -10.15
C GLY A 119 -19.14 17.65 -11.17
N PHE A 120 -20.34 17.07 -11.20
CA PHE A 120 -20.99 16.58 -12.42
C PHE A 120 -22.25 17.41 -12.63
#